data_AF-A0A9D2QB54-F1
#
_entry.id   AF-A0A9D2QB54-F1
#
_cell.length_a   1.000
_cell.length_b   1.000
_cell.length_c   1.000
_cell.angle_alpha   90.00
_cell.angle_beta   90.00
_cell.angle_gamma   90.00
#
_symmetry.space_group_name_H-M   'P 1'
#
loop_
_entity.id
_entity.type
_entity.pdbx_description
1 polymer ?
#
loop_
_entity_poly.entity_id
_entity_poly.type
_entity_poly.pdbx_seq_one_letter_code
_entity_poly.pdbx_strand_id
1 'polypeptide(L)'
;MISTSRVPLGVYSPGNTVVHRAPAGIKLLVLTVFILSTAIFVSTWQWAAVSVGMVVLTAAVARIPARLFVRQLSGALPLLIFIALMLWWRTDGEQALTMFLVLLSAIAAAILLTLTTRVSVLMETFERTLAPTARIGVPVDQVALAMTLTIRLIPLQVQAVNEVLDARRARGSRSTSASLTAFGVPIVVRTILRSRAIADALRARGAAD
;
A
#
# COMPACT_ATOMS: atom_id res chain seq x y z
N MET A 1 -6.11 -9.65 27.54
CA MET A 1 -6.75 -10.16 26.30
C MET A 1 -6.49 -9.17 25.18
N ILE A 2 -5.46 -9.39 24.38
CA ILE A 2 -5.12 -8.54 23.23
C ILE A 2 -5.97 -9.04 22.06
N SER A 3 -6.88 -8.19 21.57
CA SER A 3 -7.77 -8.54 20.46
C SER A 3 -6.94 -8.85 19.22
N THR A 4 -6.94 -10.12 18.79
CA THR A 4 -6.28 -10.63 17.59
C THR A 4 -7.00 -10.25 16.29
N SER A 5 -8.02 -9.39 16.36
CA SER A 5 -8.88 -9.05 15.20
C SER A 5 -8.33 -7.95 14.29
N ARG A 6 -7.17 -7.35 14.57
CA ARG A 6 -6.59 -6.32 13.70
C ARG A 6 -5.07 -6.41 13.65
N VAL A 7 -4.55 -7.36 12.89
CA VAL A 7 -3.32 -7.06 12.15
C VAL A 7 -3.77 -6.06 11.08
N PRO A 8 -3.39 -4.76 11.15
CA PRO A 8 -3.86 -3.77 10.20
C PRO A 8 -3.08 -3.98 8.89
N LEU A 9 -3.43 -5.03 8.16
CA LEU A 9 -2.94 -5.23 6.79
C LEU A 9 -3.74 -4.31 5.88
N GLY A 10 -3.31 -3.04 5.88
CA GLY A 10 -3.81 -2.01 4.99
C GLY A 10 -4.83 -1.07 5.62
N VAL A 11 -4.73 0.20 5.27
CA VAL A 11 -5.71 1.24 5.58
C VAL A 11 -6.88 1.14 4.59
N TYR A 12 -7.39 -0.06 4.33
CA TYR A 12 -8.53 -0.24 3.44
C TYR A 12 -9.82 0.13 4.18
N SER A 13 -10.66 0.96 3.58
CA SER A 13 -11.99 1.28 4.09
C SER A 13 -13.03 0.40 3.38
N PRO A 14 -13.76 -0.47 4.09
CA PRO A 14 -14.79 -1.28 3.47
C PRO A 14 -15.99 -0.39 3.06
N GLY A 15 -16.30 -0.37 1.76
CA GLY A 15 -17.48 0.27 1.20
C GLY A 15 -18.01 -0.46 -0.04
N ASN A 16 -19.29 -0.27 -0.38
CA ASN A 16 -20.00 -0.90 -1.51
C ASN A 16 -20.26 0.05 -2.70
N THR A 17 -19.50 1.14 -2.83
CA THR A 17 -19.75 2.15 -3.88
C THR A 17 -19.21 1.72 -5.25
N VAL A 18 -19.66 2.41 -6.32
CA VAL A 18 -19.24 2.14 -7.72
C VAL A 18 -17.72 2.17 -7.86
N VAL A 19 -17.07 3.10 -7.15
CA VAL A 19 -15.60 3.22 -7.09
C VAL A 19 -14.95 2.01 -6.42
N HIS A 20 -15.61 1.34 -5.47
CA HIS A 20 -15.08 0.12 -4.85
C HIS A 20 -15.22 -1.10 -5.77
N ARG A 21 -16.31 -1.17 -6.54
CA ARG A 21 -16.62 -2.30 -7.45
C ARG A 21 -15.81 -2.32 -8.74
N ALA A 22 -15.23 -1.19 -9.16
CA ALA A 22 -14.37 -1.16 -10.34
C ALA A 22 -13.16 -2.09 -10.17
N PRO A 23 -12.70 -2.79 -11.23
CA PRO A 23 -11.53 -3.65 -11.15
C PRO A 23 -10.27 -2.82 -10.88
N ALA A 24 -9.37 -3.33 -10.04
CA ALA A 24 -8.20 -2.58 -9.58
C ALA A 24 -7.26 -2.18 -10.73
N GLY A 25 -7.16 -2.99 -11.80
CA GLY A 25 -6.39 -2.64 -12.99
C GLY A 25 -6.86 -1.36 -13.67
N ILE A 26 -8.19 -1.17 -13.81
CA ILE A 26 -8.74 0.07 -14.37
C ILE A 26 -8.47 1.24 -13.41
N LYS A 27 -8.62 1.05 -12.09
CA LYS A 27 -8.32 2.13 -11.14
C LYS A 27 -6.86 2.57 -11.18
N LEU A 28 -5.93 1.62 -11.31
CA LEU A 28 -4.50 1.90 -11.46
C LEU A 28 -4.23 2.66 -12.77
N LEU A 29 -4.82 2.22 -13.87
CA LEU A 29 -4.67 2.90 -15.17
C LEU A 29 -5.23 4.32 -15.10
N VAL A 30 -6.44 4.50 -14.55
CA VAL A 30 -7.07 5.81 -14.35
C VAL A 30 -6.20 6.70 -13.47
N LEU A 31 -5.64 6.17 -12.37
CA LEU A 31 -4.73 6.94 -11.52
C LEU A 31 -3.47 7.36 -12.28
N THR A 32 -2.83 6.45 -13.01
CA THR A 32 -1.63 6.74 -13.80
C THR A 32 -1.91 7.79 -14.87
N VAL A 33 -2.99 7.62 -15.63
CA VAL A 33 -3.41 8.60 -16.65
C VAL A 33 -3.74 9.94 -16.00
N PHE A 34 -4.45 9.96 -14.87
CA PHE A 34 -4.77 11.18 -14.14
C PHE A 34 -3.51 11.92 -13.66
N ILE A 35 -2.53 11.21 -13.09
CA ILE A 35 -1.28 11.82 -12.62
C ILE A 35 -0.50 12.38 -13.81
N LEU A 36 -0.34 11.61 -14.89
CA LEU A 36 0.37 12.07 -16.10
C LEU A 36 -0.35 13.25 -16.76
N SER A 37 -1.67 13.19 -16.89
CA SER A 37 -2.45 14.27 -17.50
C SER A 37 -2.36 15.54 -16.68
N THR A 38 -2.46 15.43 -15.35
CA THR A 38 -2.38 16.58 -14.46
C THR A 38 -0.96 17.17 -14.46
N ALA A 39 0.08 16.34 -14.53
CA ALA A 39 1.47 16.81 -14.57
C ALA A 39 1.84 17.52 -15.89
N ILE A 40 1.26 17.10 -17.02
CA ILE A 40 1.63 17.62 -18.35
C ILE A 40 0.74 18.79 -18.79
N PHE A 41 -0.58 18.70 -18.56
CA PHE A 41 -1.55 19.65 -19.15
C PHE A 41 -1.95 20.79 -18.21
N VAL A 42 -1.71 20.68 -16.90
CA VAL A 42 -2.11 21.71 -15.94
C VAL A 42 -1.02 22.75 -15.79
N SER A 43 -1.17 23.86 -16.49
CA SER A 43 -0.28 25.03 -16.42
C SER A 43 -0.84 26.19 -15.59
N THR A 44 -2.14 26.18 -15.29
CA THR A 44 -2.83 27.27 -14.56
C THR A 44 -3.45 26.76 -13.27
N TRP A 45 -3.42 27.58 -12.23
CA TRP A 45 -3.97 27.26 -10.90
C TRP A 45 -5.46 26.87 -10.93
N GLN A 46 -6.23 27.42 -11.88
CA GLN A 46 -7.64 27.08 -12.10
C GLN A 46 -7.82 25.60 -12.46
N TRP A 47 -7.04 25.11 -13.42
CA TRP A 47 -7.07 23.70 -13.83
C TRP A 47 -6.56 22.78 -12.72
N ALA A 48 -5.60 23.24 -11.91
CA ALA A 48 -5.14 22.52 -10.73
C ALA A 48 -6.21 22.44 -9.64
N ALA A 49 -7.01 23.50 -9.45
CA ALA A 49 -8.15 23.48 -8.54
C ALA A 49 -9.24 22.51 -9.01
N VAL A 50 -9.50 22.45 -10.33
CA VAL A 50 -10.43 21.48 -10.94
C VAL A 50 -9.96 20.04 -10.70
N SER A 51 -8.67 19.73 -10.84
CA SER A 51 -8.15 18.38 -10.58
C SER A 51 -8.34 17.96 -9.12
N VAL A 52 -8.07 18.85 -8.17
CA VAL A 52 -8.37 18.64 -6.74
C VAL A 52 -9.86 18.40 -6.54
N GLY A 53 -10.71 19.24 -7.12
CA GLY A 53 -12.17 19.09 -7.05
C GLY A 53 -12.66 17.74 -7.55
N MET A 54 -12.11 17.25 -8.67
CA MET A 54 -12.46 15.94 -9.22
C MET A 54 -12.11 14.79 -8.27
N VAL A 55 -10.96 14.85 -7.60
CA VAL A 55 -10.57 13.85 -6.60
C VAL A 55 -11.49 13.88 -5.39
N VAL A 56 -11.84 15.07 -4.91
CA VAL A 56 -12.78 15.24 -3.78
C VAL A 56 -14.17 14.71 -4.13
N LEU A 57 -14.67 15.01 -5.33
CA LEU A 57 -15.94 14.46 -5.83
C LEU A 57 -15.89 12.93 -5.90
N THR A 58 -14.80 12.36 -6.40
CA THR A 58 -14.63 10.90 -6.46
C THR A 58 -14.58 10.29 -5.05
N ALA A 59 -13.92 10.94 -4.10
CA ALA A 59 -13.90 10.52 -2.69
C ALA A 59 -15.30 10.61 -2.04
N ALA A 60 -16.08 11.63 -2.38
CA ALA A 60 -17.47 11.78 -1.92
C ALA A 60 -18.38 10.69 -2.51
N VAL A 61 -18.28 10.41 -3.82
CA VAL A 61 -18.98 9.30 -4.48
C VAL A 61 -18.56 7.95 -3.89
N ALA A 62 -17.29 7.80 -3.53
CA ALA A 62 -16.77 6.62 -2.86
C ALA A 62 -17.28 6.47 -1.42
N ARG A 63 -17.95 7.49 -0.86
CA ARG A 63 -18.45 7.58 0.53
C ARG A 63 -17.38 7.30 1.58
N ILE A 64 -16.19 7.85 1.37
CA ILE A 64 -15.07 7.66 2.30
C ILE A 64 -15.24 8.60 3.48
N PRO A 65 -15.02 8.15 4.72
CA PRO A 65 -15.05 9.02 5.88
C PRO A 65 -13.99 10.12 5.74
N ALA A 66 -14.44 11.37 5.62
CA ALA A 66 -13.56 12.53 5.40
C ALA A 66 -12.44 12.63 6.44
N ARG A 67 -12.70 12.22 7.69
CA ARG A 67 -11.70 12.17 8.77
C ARG A 67 -10.53 11.26 8.43
N LEU A 68 -10.75 10.11 7.79
CA LEU A 68 -9.68 9.19 7.40
C LEU A 68 -8.86 9.77 6.25
N PHE A 69 -9.55 10.36 5.28
CA PHE A 69 -8.91 10.99 4.12
C PHE A 69 -8.03 12.18 4.52
N VAL A 70 -8.55 13.09 5.34
CA VAL A 70 -7.81 14.25 5.86
C VAL A 70 -6.65 13.81 6.76
N ARG A 71 -6.83 12.77 7.57
CA ARG A 71 -5.73 12.24 8.40
C ARG A 71 -4.58 11.69 7.55
N GLN A 72 -4.88 10.98 6.46
CA GLN A 72 -3.86 10.51 5.52
C GLN A 72 -3.16 11.68 4.82
N LEU A 73 -3.94 12.66 4.37
CA LEU A 73 -3.41 13.85 3.70
C LEU A 73 -2.54 14.71 4.64
N SER A 74 -2.90 14.79 5.92
CA SER A 74 -2.16 15.54 6.94
C SER A 74 -0.74 15.03 7.16
N GLY A 75 -0.45 13.76 6.86
CA GLY A 75 0.91 13.23 6.88
C GLY A 75 1.81 13.81 5.78
N ALA A 76 1.24 14.13 4.61
CA ALA A 76 1.96 14.68 3.47
C ALA A 76 2.00 16.23 3.47
N LEU A 77 1.08 16.90 4.17
CA LEU A 77 0.97 18.35 4.20
C LEU A 77 2.26 19.09 4.61
N PRO A 78 3.00 18.69 5.66
CA PRO A 78 4.23 19.39 6.04
C PRO A 78 5.26 19.43 4.91
N LEU A 79 5.41 18.33 4.17
CA LEU A 79 6.30 18.23 3.02
C LEU A 79 5.80 19.09 1.84
N LEU A 80 4.51 19.02 1.53
CA LEU A 80 3.88 19.83 0.48
C LEU A 80 4.04 21.34 0.72
N ILE A 81 3.80 21.78 1.96
CA ILE A 81 3.96 23.19 2.36
C ILE A 81 5.42 23.62 2.25
N PHE A 82 6.36 22.77 2.68
CA PHE A 82 7.78 23.04 2.53
C PHE A 82 8.19 23.22 1.06
N ILE A 83 7.72 22.33 0.17
CA ILE A 83 7.97 22.43 -1.28
C ILE A 83 7.36 23.71 -1.85
N ALA A 84 6.11 24.02 -1.49
CA ALA A 84 5.42 25.22 -1.97
C ALA A 84 6.11 26.51 -1.52
N LEU A 85 6.60 26.56 -0.27
CA LEU A 85 7.35 27.69 0.26
C LEU A 85 8.68 27.88 -0.48
N MET A 86 9.41 26.79 -0.74
CA MET A 86 10.62 26.82 -1.54
C MET A 86 10.36 27.32 -2.96
N LEU A 87 9.29 26.84 -3.61
CA LEU A 87 8.91 27.28 -4.95
C LEU A 87 8.52 28.75 -4.98
N TRP A 88 7.78 29.22 -3.97
CA TRP A 88 7.40 30.62 -3.87
C TRP A 88 8.63 31.52 -3.67
N TRP A 89 9.65 31.08 -2.94
CA TRP A 89 10.89 31.85 -2.85
C TRP A 89 11.64 31.89 -4.20
N ARG A 90 11.59 30.82 -4.98
CA ARG A 90 12.39 30.68 -6.21
C ARG A 90 11.68 31.17 -7.48
N THR A 91 10.35 31.29 -7.47
CA THR A 91 9.51 31.48 -8.66
C THR A 91 8.25 32.29 -8.31
N ASP A 92 7.43 32.62 -9.31
CA ASP A 92 6.16 33.31 -9.12
C ASP A 92 5.19 32.52 -8.22
N GLY A 93 4.46 33.25 -7.36
CA GLY A 93 3.50 32.65 -6.43
C GLY A 93 2.39 31.86 -7.11
N GLU A 94 2.02 32.22 -8.35
CA GLU A 94 1.02 31.48 -9.13
C GLU A 94 1.52 30.08 -9.55
N GLN A 95 2.79 29.96 -9.95
CA GLN A 95 3.37 28.67 -10.31
C GLN A 95 3.56 27.79 -9.07
N ALA A 96 3.97 28.38 -7.94
CA ALA A 96 4.06 27.69 -6.66
C ALA A 96 2.70 27.12 -6.22
N LEU A 97 1.63 27.91 -6.33
CA LEU A 97 0.26 27.49 -6.02
C LEU A 97 -0.21 26.38 -6.96
N THR A 98 0.04 26.53 -8.27
CA THR A 98 -0.34 25.51 -9.28
C THR A 98 0.31 24.18 -8.97
N MET A 99 1.64 24.16 -8.74
CA MET A 99 2.36 22.93 -8.40
C MET A 99 1.91 22.32 -7.08
N PHE A 100 1.66 23.13 -6.05
CA PHE A 100 1.11 22.66 -4.79
C PHE A 100 -0.23 21.94 -4.99
N LEU A 101 -1.16 22.52 -5.74
CA LEU A 101 -2.47 21.93 -6.02
C LEU A 101 -2.37 20.65 -6.87
N VAL A 102 -1.48 20.63 -7.88
CA VAL A 102 -1.22 19.43 -8.69
C VAL A 102 -0.71 18.29 -7.81
N LEU A 103 0.32 18.53 -7.00
CA LEU A 103 0.87 17.52 -6.09
C LEU A 103 -0.16 17.07 -5.05
N LEU A 104 -0.94 18.01 -4.51
CA LEU A 104 -2.03 17.72 -3.58
C LEU A 104 -3.06 16.78 -4.23
N SER A 105 -3.48 17.06 -5.46
CA SER A 105 -4.44 16.24 -6.20
C SER A 105 -3.90 14.83 -6.48
N ALA A 106 -2.63 14.70 -6.85
CA ALA A 106 -1.98 13.42 -7.11
C ALA A 106 -1.88 12.55 -5.84
N ILE A 107 -1.44 13.15 -4.74
CA ILE A 107 -1.35 12.47 -3.43
C ILE A 107 -2.75 12.07 -2.95
N ALA A 108 -3.72 12.98 -3.06
CA ALA A 108 -5.12 12.72 -2.72
C ALA A 108 -5.70 11.55 -3.54
N ALA A 109 -5.43 11.49 -4.85
CA ALA A 109 -5.86 10.39 -5.71
C ALA A 109 -5.18 9.05 -5.35
N ALA A 110 -3.89 9.07 -5.01
CA ALA A 110 -3.17 7.88 -4.57
C ALA A 110 -3.69 7.35 -3.21
N ILE A 111 -3.98 8.26 -2.26
CA ILE A 111 -4.63 7.92 -0.99
C ILE A 111 -6.00 7.29 -1.28
N LEU A 112 -6.79 7.89 -2.17
CA LEU A 112 -8.10 7.39 -2.57
C LEU A 112 -8.02 5.95 -3.11
N LEU A 113 -7.06 5.66 -3.99
CA LEU A 113 -6.84 4.30 -4.49
C LEU A 113 -6.51 3.33 -3.35
N THR A 114 -5.62 3.72 -2.44
CA THR A 114 -5.18 2.91 -1.30
C THR A 114 -6.32 2.61 -0.33
N LEU A 115 -7.20 3.59 -0.09
CA LEU A 115 -8.36 3.43 0.79
C LEU A 115 -9.45 2.53 0.15
N THR A 116 -9.57 2.54 -1.18
CA THR A 116 -10.66 1.85 -1.91
C THR A 116 -10.26 0.51 -2.52
N THR A 117 -8.99 0.11 -2.42
CA THR A 117 -8.47 -1.11 -3.03
C THR A 117 -7.71 -1.96 -2.03
N ARG A 118 -8.05 -3.25 -1.95
CA ARG A 118 -7.37 -4.20 -1.07
C ARG A 118 -6.07 -4.67 -1.71
N VAL A 119 -5.06 -4.91 -0.88
CA VAL A 119 -3.76 -5.43 -1.33
C VAL A 119 -3.92 -6.75 -2.09
N SER A 120 -4.79 -7.65 -1.63
CA SER A 120 -5.04 -8.93 -2.33
C SER A 120 -5.52 -8.74 -3.77
N VAL A 121 -6.45 -7.80 -4.00
CA VAL A 121 -7.01 -7.50 -5.33
C VAL A 121 -5.97 -6.83 -6.24
N LEU A 122 -5.08 -6.00 -5.68
CA LEU A 122 -3.95 -5.44 -6.43
C LEU A 122 -3.01 -6.55 -6.92
N MET A 123 -2.77 -7.58 -6.10
CA MET A 123 -1.90 -8.70 -6.46
C MET A 123 -2.53 -9.60 -7.51
N GLU A 124 -3.82 -9.91 -7.40
CA GLU A 124 -4.57 -10.64 -8.46
C GLU A 124 -4.54 -9.88 -9.80
N THR A 125 -4.62 -8.54 -9.74
CA THR A 125 -4.51 -7.70 -10.93
C THR A 125 -3.10 -7.78 -11.52
N PHE A 126 -2.07 -7.73 -10.67
CA PHE A 126 -0.68 -7.84 -11.07
C PHE A 126 -0.39 -9.19 -11.76
N GLU A 127 -0.92 -10.29 -11.22
CA GLU A 127 -0.86 -11.61 -11.82
C GLU A 127 -1.49 -11.63 -13.22
N ARG A 128 -2.72 -11.10 -13.37
CA ARG A 128 -3.40 -11.02 -14.67
C ARG A 128 -2.63 -10.18 -15.68
N THR A 129 -1.95 -9.12 -15.24
CA THR A 129 -1.10 -8.30 -16.13
C THR A 129 0.20 -9.00 -16.51
N LEU A 130 0.71 -9.91 -15.68
CA LEU A 130 1.89 -10.73 -15.99
C LEU A 130 1.57 -11.96 -16.83
N ALA A 131 0.35 -12.52 -16.76
CA ALA A 131 -0.08 -13.66 -17.57
C ALA A 131 0.30 -13.61 -19.07
N PRO A 132 0.16 -12.48 -19.81
CA PRO A 132 0.60 -12.43 -21.21
C PRO A 132 2.12 -12.58 -21.38
N THR A 133 2.92 -12.17 -20.40
CA THR A 133 4.39 -12.31 -20.43
C THR A 133 4.87 -13.75 -20.23
N ALA A 134 3.99 -14.67 -19.82
CA ALA A 134 4.29 -16.11 -19.80
C ALA A 134 4.71 -16.63 -21.17
N ARG A 135 4.20 -16.02 -22.26
CA ARG A 135 4.59 -16.36 -23.64
C ARG A 135 6.06 -16.07 -23.96
N ILE A 136 6.73 -15.24 -23.16
CA ILE A 136 8.13 -14.84 -23.32
C ILE A 136 9.05 -15.69 -22.41
N GLY A 137 8.50 -16.72 -21.75
CA GLY A 137 9.26 -17.65 -20.90
C GLY A 137 9.37 -17.22 -19.42
N VAL A 138 8.57 -16.24 -18.98
CA VAL A 138 8.49 -15.85 -17.56
C VAL A 138 7.63 -16.86 -16.78
N PRO A 139 8.09 -17.42 -15.65
CA PRO A 139 7.33 -18.42 -14.88
C PRO A 139 6.24 -17.76 -14.00
N VAL A 140 5.17 -17.30 -14.64
CA VAL A 140 4.08 -16.56 -13.97
C VAL A 140 3.43 -17.38 -12.84
N ASP A 141 3.25 -18.68 -13.03
CA ASP A 141 2.61 -19.57 -12.05
C ASP A 141 3.43 -19.68 -10.75
N GLN A 142 4.76 -19.75 -10.86
CA GLN A 142 5.66 -19.80 -9.70
C GLN A 142 5.65 -18.47 -8.95
N VAL A 143 5.61 -17.35 -9.68
CA VAL A 143 5.51 -16.01 -9.09
C VAL A 143 4.17 -15.84 -8.38
N ALA A 144 3.06 -16.24 -9.00
CA ALA A 144 1.73 -16.19 -8.41
C ALA A 144 1.62 -17.05 -7.14
N LEU A 145 2.19 -18.26 -7.16
CA LEU A 145 2.28 -19.14 -6.00
C LEU A 145 3.09 -18.49 -4.88
N ALA A 146 4.27 -17.95 -5.18
CA ALA A 146 5.14 -17.29 -4.20
C ALA A 146 4.45 -16.08 -3.57
N MET A 147 3.78 -15.24 -4.35
CA MET A 147 3.04 -14.07 -3.87
C MET A 147 1.84 -14.48 -2.99
N THR A 148 1.03 -15.44 -3.44
CA THR A 148 -0.13 -15.95 -2.69
C THR A 148 0.29 -16.54 -1.34
N LEU A 149 1.33 -17.38 -1.35
CA LEU A 149 1.91 -17.95 -0.14
C LEU A 149 2.44 -16.85 0.78
N THR A 150 3.19 -15.89 0.24
CA THR A 150 3.77 -14.79 1.01
C THR A 150 2.68 -13.98 1.73
N ILE A 151 1.63 -13.56 1.01
CA ILE A 151 0.52 -12.79 1.59
C ILE A 151 -0.14 -13.56 2.74
N ARG A 152 -0.35 -14.88 2.57
CA ARG A 152 -0.91 -15.74 3.61
C ARG A 152 0.03 -15.92 4.80
N LEU A 153 1.34 -15.90 4.58
CA LEU A 153 2.35 -16.04 5.62
C LEU A 153 2.61 -14.73 6.38
N ILE A 154 2.33 -13.55 5.83
CA ILE A 154 2.51 -12.27 6.53
C ILE A 154 1.76 -12.24 7.88
N PRO A 155 0.44 -12.51 7.98
CA PRO A 155 -0.26 -12.54 9.26
C PRO A 155 0.35 -13.55 10.24
N LEU A 156 0.72 -14.71 9.72
CA LEU A 156 1.29 -15.82 10.50
C LEU A 156 2.69 -15.48 11.03
N GLN A 157 3.46 -14.68 10.30
CA GLN A 157 4.76 -14.17 10.71
C GLN A 157 4.60 -13.09 11.78
N VAL A 158 3.63 -12.17 11.62
CA VAL A 158 3.32 -11.17 12.66
C VAL A 158 2.93 -11.84 13.98
N GLN A 159 2.12 -12.90 13.93
CA GLN A 159 1.79 -13.70 15.12
C GLN A 159 3.03 -14.32 15.76
N ALA A 160 3.89 -14.95 14.95
CA ALA A 160 5.13 -15.56 15.44
C ALA A 160 6.08 -14.53 16.09
N VAL A 161 6.17 -13.32 15.54
CA VAL A 161 6.94 -12.21 16.11
C VAL A 161 6.35 -11.80 17.47
N ASN A 162 5.02 -11.66 17.57
CA ASN A 162 4.36 -11.30 18.81
C ASN A 162 4.55 -12.35 19.91
N GLU A 163 4.45 -13.64 19.58
CA GLU A 163 4.74 -14.72 20.53
C GLU A 163 6.18 -14.67 21.06
N VAL A 164 7.16 -14.38 20.20
CA VAL A 164 8.56 -14.20 20.60
C VAL A 164 8.71 -13.00 21.52
N LEU A 165 8.05 -11.87 21.21
CA LEU A 165 8.05 -10.69 22.07
C LEU A 165 7.43 -10.97 23.44
N ASP A 166 6.30 -11.67 23.49
CA ASP A 166 5.62 -12.02 24.74
C ASP A 166 6.46 -12.98 25.58
N ALA A 167 7.07 -13.99 24.97
CA ALA A 167 8.01 -14.89 25.65
C ALA A 167 9.27 -14.16 26.17
N ARG A 168 9.72 -13.10 25.50
CA ARG A 168 10.84 -12.26 25.98
C ARG A 168 10.42 -11.35 27.14
N ARG A 169 9.22 -10.77 27.08
CA ARG A 169 8.64 -9.97 28.17
C ARG A 169 8.47 -10.82 29.44
N ALA A 170 7.99 -12.06 29.31
CA ALA A 170 7.87 -13.00 30.42
C ALA A 170 9.23 -13.35 31.07
N ARG A 171 10.30 -13.38 30.27
CA ARG A 171 11.68 -13.62 30.73
C ARG A 171 12.39 -12.38 31.30
N GLY A 172 11.64 -11.32 31.62
CA GLY A 172 12.18 -10.12 32.27
C GLY A 172 12.98 -9.18 31.36
N SER A 173 13.03 -9.45 30.05
CA SER A 173 13.69 -8.57 29.09
C SER A 173 12.80 -7.35 28.79
N ARG A 174 12.86 -6.32 29.63
CA ARG A 174 12.06 -5.08 29.53
C ARG A 174 12.57 -4.07 28.49
N SER A 175 13.80 -4.20 28.00
CA SER A 175 14.35 -3.26 27.03
C SER A 175 14.00 -3.68 25.60
N THR A 176 13.06 -2.96 25.00
CA THR A 176 12.61 -3.06 23.60
C THR A 176 13.77 -2.93 22.59
N SER A 177 14.95 -2.45 23.00
CA SER A 177 16.01 -2.01 22.09
C SER A 177 17.37 -2.71 22.24
N ALA A 178 17.56 -3.63 23.20
CA ALA A 178 18.93 -3.96 23.63
C ALA A 178 19.62 -5.14 22.92
N SER A 179 18.96 -5.93 22.06
CA SER A 179 19.69 -7.01 21.36
C SER A 179 18.96 -7.50 20.12
N LEU A 180 19.42 -7.02 18.96
CA LEU A 180 19.05 -7.52 17.64
C LEU A 180 19.28 -9.04 17.55
N THR A 181 20.31 -9.56 18.21
CA THR A 181 20.63 -11.00 18.21
C THR A 181 19.64 -11.82 19.03
N ALA A 182 19.28 -11.38 20.25
CA ALA A 182 18.34 -12.11 21.10
C ALA A 182 16.88 -12.11 20.58
N PHE A 183 16.52 -11.17 19.71
CA PHE A 183 15.22 -11.14 19.02
C PHE A 183 15.27 -11.78 17.63
N GLY A 184 16.29 -11.41 16.85
CA GLY A 184 16.43 -11.79 15.45
C GLY A 184 16.73 -13.27 15.27
N VAL A 185 17.61 -13.85 16.08
CA VAL A 185 18.00 -15.27 15.94
C VAL A 185 16.78 -16.20 16.07
N PRO A 186 15.93 -16.12 17.13
CA PRO A 186 14.73 -16.95 17.23
C PRO A 186 13.76 -16.80 16.05
N ILE A 187 13.58 -15.58 15.55
CA ILE A 187 12.67 -15.31 14.43
C ILE A 187 13.22 -15.89 13.13
N VAL A 188 14.50 -15.69 12.84
CA VAL A 188 15.15 -16.22 11.64
C VAL A 188 15.11 -17.74 11.65
N VAL A 189 15.49 -18.38 12.75
CA VAL A 189 15.43 -19.84 12.89
C VAL A 189 14.00 -20.35 12.68
N ARG A 190 13.01 -19.75 13.33
CA ARG A 190 11.59 -20.13 13.17
C ARG A 190 11.09 -19.95 11.74
N THR A 191 11.54 -18.90 11.06
CA THR A 191 11.19 -18.62 9.66
C THR A 191 11.81 -19.65 8.71
N ILE A 192 13.08 -20.02 8.91
CA ILE A 192 13.77 -21.05 8.12
C ILE A 192 13.10 -22.41 8.30
N LEU A 193 12.81 -22.81 9.55
CA LEU A 193 12.14 -24.09 9.84
C LEU A 193 10.75 -24.15 9.20
N ARG A 194 9.99 -23.06 9.28
CA ARG A 194 8.67 -22.95 8.63
C ARG A 194 8.79 -23.02 7.10
N SER A 195 9.76 -22.32 6.51
CA SER A 195 10.00 -22.37 5.06
C SER A 195 10.28 -23.80 4.58
N ARG A 196 11.12 -24.54 5.30
CA ARG A 196 11.40 -25.97 5.02
C ARG A 196 10.14 -26.82 5.11
N ALA A 197 9.37 -26.69 6.19
CA ALA A 197 8.12 -27.44 6.36
C ALA A 197 7.10 -27.16 5.24
N ILE A 198 7.00 -25.91 4.77
CA ILE A 198 6.13 -25.55 3.66
C ILE A 198 6.66 -26.11 2.34
N ALA A 199 7.97 -26.04 2.10
CA ALA A 199 8.60 -26.61 0.90
C ALA A 199 8.39 -28.12 0.82
N ASP A 200 8.58 -28.85 1.92
CA ASP A 200 8.35 -30.29 1.99
C ASP A 200 6.87 -30.63 1.76
N ALA A 201 5.95 -29.84 2.31
CA ALA A 201 4.52 -29.99 2.07
C ALA A 201 4.12 -29.70 0.60
N LEU A 202 4.75 -28.72 -0.05
CA LEU A 202 4.51 -28.41 -1.47
C LEU A 202 5.02 -29.53 -2.38
N ARG A 203 6.20 -30.08 -2.10
CA ARG A 203 6.75 -31.25 -2.82
C ARG A 203 5.85 -32.47 -2.68
N ALA A 204 5.37 -32.76 -1.46
CA ALA A 204 4.45 -33.88 -1.22
C ALA A 204 3.10 -33.73 -1.94
N ARG A 205 2.73 -32.50 -2.33
CA ARG A 205 1.50 -32.20 -3.09
C ARG A 205 1.73 -32.09 -4.62
N GLY A 206 2.96 -32.30 -5.10
CA GLY A 206 3.30 -32.22 -6.53
C GLY A 206 3.40 -30.80 -7.09
N ALA A 207 3.59 -29.78 -6.25
CA ALA A 207 3.67 -28.38 -6.70
C ALA A 207 5.08 -27.94 -7.13
N ALA A 208 6.04 -28.85 -7.21
CA ALA A 208 7.46 -28.58 -7.45
C ALA A 208 7.99 -29.17 -8.77
N ASP A 209 7.10 -29.62 -9.65
CA ASP A 209 7.41 -30.18 -10.98
C ASP A 209 7.06 -29.20 -12.10
#